data_AF-A0AAI9UNY2-F1
#
_entry.id   AF-A0AAI9UNY2-F1
#
_cell.length_a   1.000
_cell.length_b   1.000
_cell.length_c   1.000
_cell.angle_alpha   90.00
_cell.angle_beta   90.00
_cell.angle_gamma   90.00
#
_symmetry.space_group_name_H-M   'P 1'
#
loop_
_entity.id
_entity.type
_entity.pdbx_description
1 polymer ?
#
loop_
_entity_poly.entity_id
_entity_poly.type
_entity_poly.pdbx_seq_one_letter_code
_entity_poly.pdbx_strand_id
1 'polypeptide(L)'
;MPPPLPRALFRAPGPAAQTCLRSIARPRTFPSAQSSPSSPRAPTTRKFHTTSRARASEPAPDFHSIVDNPPELVRAGNRHGPGLIILALIPITAFALGTWQVQRLGWKTDLIAKFEDRLVRDPLPLPPKIDPDAVADFDYRRVYATGHFRHDKEMLIGPRMWEGEQGYMVVTPLEREGEGTTVLVNRGWISKEMADQRRRPGALPRGEVTVEGLLREPWKKNMFTPENRPDRWEFFFPDVHQMAQLTGSQPVWIEATIEHEFFRIVDLKSKGIPIGRAAEVNLRNNHAQYIFTWYGLAFATSIMLWMVVKKPPTDTARKVRMNKHW
;
A
#
# COMPACT_ATOMS: atom_id res chain seq x y z
N MET A 1 57.39 -30.05 -48.53
CA MET A 1 57.59 -29.01 -49.55
C MET A 1 56.23 -28.63 -50.14
N PRO A 2 55.86 -27.33 -50.11
CA PRO A 2 54.64 -26.76 -50.70
C PRO A 2 54.90 -26.40 -52.20
N PRO A 3 53.95 -25.79 -52.95
CA PRO A 3 53.76 -24.34 -52.85
C PRO A 3 52.28 -23.85 -52.84
N PRO A 4 52.03 -22.53 -52.61
CA PRO A 4 50.76 -21.97 -52.14
C PRO A 4 50.19 -20.77 -52.97
N LEU A 5 49.04 -20.21 -52.52
CA LEU A 5 48.54 -18.81 -52.68
C LEU A 5 47.91 -18.38 -54.04
N PRO A 6 47.04 -17.32 -54.13
CA PRO A 6 47.02 -16.01 -53.43
C PRO A 6 45.74 -15.71 -52.62
N ARG A 7 45.66 -14.94 -51.52
CA ARG A 7 46.17 -13.61 -51.09
C ARG A 7 45.68 -12.40 -51.92
N ALA A 8 44.60 -11.78 -51.46
CA ALA A 8 44.29 -10.35 -51.62
C ALA A 8 43.59 -9.89 -50.31
N LEU A 9 44.32 -9.30 -49.36
CA LEU A 9 44.65 -7.88 -49.20
C LEU A 9 43.47 -7.00 -48.72
N PHE A 10 43.50 -6.75 -47.41
CA PHE A 10 43.40 -5.43 -46.74
C PHE A 10 42.63 -4.32 -47.48
N ARG A 11 41.55 -3.83 -46.84
CA ARG A 11 41.46 -2.41 -46.44
C ARG A 11 40.30 -2.15 -45.48
N ALA A 12 40.63 -1.80 -44.23
CA ALA A 12 39.83 -0.84 -43.47
C ALA A 12 40.32 0.57 -43.82
N PRO A 13 39.41 1.54 -43.94
CA PRO A 13 39.61 2.77 -43.17
C PRO A 13 38.30 3.31 -42.57
N GLY A 14 38.37 3.65 -41.27
CA GLY A 14 38.03 5.00 -40.80
C GLY A 14 36.55 5.38 -40.58
N PRO A 15 36.22 6.05 -39.47
CA PRO A 15 34.87 6.50 -39.12
C PRO A 15 34.58 7.95 -39.55
N ALA A 16 33.35 8.24 -39.98
CA ALA A 16 32.68 9.55 -40.05
C ALA A 16 31.22 9.27 -40.50
N ALA A 17 30.15 9.90 -40.04
CA ALA A 17 29.90 11.21 -39.44
C ALA A 17 28.78 11.06 -38.39
N GLN A 18 28.87 11.64 -37.20
CA GLN A 18 28.52 13.04 -36.86
C GLN A 18 27.11 13.48 -37.30
N THR A 19 26.44 14.21 -36.38
CA THR A 19 25.13 14.91 -36.46
C THR A 19 24.01 14.14 -35.73
N CYS A 20 23.33 14.61 -34.67
CA CYS A 20 23.34 15.87 -33.94
C CYS A 20 22.78 15.62 -32.52
N LEU A 21 23.58 15.85 -31.48
CA LEU A 21 23.08 16.06 -30.12
C LEU A 21 22.64 17.53 -30.02
N ARG A 22 21.32 17.80 -29.97
CA ARG A 22 20.82 19.09 -29.48
C ARG A 22 20.40 18.95 -28.03
N SER A 23 21.40 19.12 -27.17
CA SER A 23 21.22 19.58 -25.80
C SER A 23 20.61 20.99 -25.84
N ILE A 24 19.36 21.15 -25.41
CA ILE A 24 18.81 22.46 -25.07
C ILE A 24 19.03 22.65 -23.57
N ALA A 25 20.26 23.02 -23.22
CA ALA A 25 20.55 23.71 -21.98
C ALA A 25 19.90 25.10 -22.08
N ARG A 26 18.90 25.40 -21.26
CA ARG A 26 18.44 26.78 -21.05
C ARG A 26 19.39 27.45 -20.05
N PRO A 27 20.21 28.44 -20.45
CA PRO A 27 20.86 29.31 -19.49
C PRO A 27 19.79 30.20 -18.84
N ARG A 28 19.72 30.17 -17.51
CA ARG A 28 19.08 31.24 -16.73
C ARG A 28 19.94 32.49 -16.87
N THR A 29 19.59 33.34 -17.83
CA THR A 29 20.08 34.71 -17.90
C THR A 29 19.33 35.54 -16.86
N PHE A 30 20.06 36.03 -15.86
CA PHE A 30 19.61 37.11 -15.00
C PHE A 30 19.37 38.36 -15.86
N PRO A 31 18.27 39.10 -15.68
CA PRO A 31 18.14 40.41 -16.32
C PRO A 31 19.15 41.37 -15.67
N SER A 32 20.17 41.70 -16.45
CA SER A 32 21.03 42.87 -16.27
C SER A 32 20.14 44.12 -16.28
N ALA A 33 20.20 44.88 -15.19
CA ALA A 33 19.58 46.20 -15.09
C ALA A 33 20.30 47.14 -16.05
N GLN A 34 19.74 47.36 -17.24
CA GLN A 34 20.17 48.42 -18.14
C GLN A 34 19.69 49.75 -17.56
N SER A 35 20.65 50.53 -17.06
CA SER A 35 20.53 51.94 -16.74
C SER A 35 20.17 52.72 -18.01
N SER A 36 18.96 53.29 -18.04
CA SER A 36 18.59 54.28 -19.04
C SER A 36 19.32 55.61 -18.79
N PRO A 37 19.71 56.34 -19.84
CA PRO A 37 20.49 57.56 -19.71
C PRO A 37 19.67 58.72 -19.13
N SER A 38 20.31 59.44 -18.22
CA SER A 38 19.83 60.66 -17.57
C SER A 38 19.58 61.79 -18.57
N SER A 39 18.31 62.19 -18.73
CA SER A 39 18.00 63.53 -19.24
C SER A 39 18.14 64.58 -18.13
N PRO A 40 18.77 65.74 -18.39
CA PRO A 40 18.99 66.76 -17.37
C PRO A 40 17.66 67.45 -17.04
N ARG A 41 17.12 67.17 -15.84
CA ARG A 41 16.02 67.98 -15.28
C ARG A 41 16.57 69.35 -14.91
N ALA A 42 16.07 70.37 -15.60
CA ALA A 42 16.24 71.77 -15.27
C ALA A 42 15.92 72.05 -13.78
N PRO A 43 16.57 73.05 -13.15
CA PRO A 43 16.30 73.40 -11.76
C PRO A 43 14.85 73.89 -11.67
N THR A 44 13.96 73.06 -11.15
CA THR A 44 12.60 73.49 -10.85
C THR A 44 12.70 74.34 -9.59
N THR A 45 12.66 75.66 -9.78
CA THR A 45 12.58 76.64 -8.72
C THR A 45 11.36 76.29 -7.87
N ARG A 46 11.58 75.87 -6.61
CA ARG A 46 10.51 75.67 -5.64
C ARG A 46 9.91 77.04 -5.34
N LYS A 47 8.85 77.41 -6.06
CA LYS A 47 8.01 78.54 -5.64
C LYS A 47 7.40 78.13 -4.30
N PHE A 48 7.93 78.71 -3.22
CA PHE A 48 7.27 78.67 -1.93
C PHE A 48 5.96 79.44 -2.10
N HIS A 49 4.86 78.72 -2.30
CA HIS A 49 3.55 79.26 -2.00
C HIS A 49 3.44 79.29 -0.49
N THR A 50 3.68 80.46 0.10
CA THR A 50 3.11 80.81 1.40
C THR A 50 1.60 80.74 1.23
N THR A 51 0.99 79.63 1.66
CA THR A 51 -0.43 79.64 1.95
C THR A 51 -0.62 80.66 3.06
N SER A 52 -1.20 81.81 2.71
CA SER A 52 -1.86 82.69 3.66
C SER A 52 -2.61 81.81 4.64
N ARG A 53 -2.32 81.96 5.94
CA ARG A 53 -3.09 81.33 7.01
C ARG A 53 -4.53 81.81 6.83
N ALA A 54 -5.34 81.00 6.16
CA ALA A 54 -6.76 81.26 6.02
C ALA A 54 -7.31 81.43 7.43
N ARG A 55 -7.79 82.64 7.70
CA ARG A 55 -8.58 82.99 8.87
C ARG A 55 -9.64 81.90 9.02
N ALA A 56 -9.77 81.32 10.21
CA ALA A 56 -10.74 80.27 10.50
C ALA A 56 -12.10 80.68 9.96
N SER A 57 -12.49 80.09 8.83
CA SER A 57 -13.85 80.15 8.31
C SER A 57 -14.70 79.27 9.22
N GLU A 58 -15.80 79.81 9.71
CA GLU A 58 -16.78 79.04 10.47
C GLU A 58 -17.12 77.75 9.70
N PRO A 59 -17.24 76.61 10.40
CA PRO A 59 -17.60 75.36 9.75
C PRO A 59 -18.93 75.55 9.00
N ALA A 60 -19.01 74.99 7.79
CA ALA A 60 -20.27 74.95 7.04
C ALA A 60 -21.38 74.38 7.96
N PRO A 61 -22.64 74.82 7.84
CA PRO A 61 -23.72 74.45 8.76
C PRO A 61 -24.07 72.94 8.78
N ASP A 62 -23.41 72.14 7.95
CA ASP A 62 -23.55 70.68 7.84
C ASP A 62 -22.21 69.94 8.00
N PHE A 63 -21.16 70.62 8.48
CA PHE A 63 -19.87 70.00 8.79
C PHE A 63 -19.93 69.35 10.16
N HIS A 64 -20.18 68.04 10.18
CA HIS A 64 -19.99 67.22 11.38
C HIS A 64 -18.52 66.81 11.50
N SER A 65 -17.87 67.22 12.60
CA SER A 65 -16.52 66.80 12.92
C SER A 65 -16.48 65.27 13.05
N ILE A 66 -15.43 64.63 12.52
CA ILE A 66 -15.15 63.20 12.74
C ILE A 66 -15.03 62.89 14.24
N VAL A 67 -14.71 63.89 15.06
CA VAL A 67 -14.63 63.79 16.53
C VAL A 67 -16.01 63.85 17.20
N ASP A 68 -16.99 64.49 16.56
CA ASP A 68 -18.33 64.73 17.11
C ASP A 68 -19.35 63.66 16.69
N ASN A 69 -18.97 62.73 15.81
CA ASN A 69 -19.84 61.59 15.49
C ASN A 69 -19.97 60.68 16.73
N PRO A 70 -21.20 60.37 17.19
CA PRO A 70 -21.38 59.46 18.29
C PRO A 70 -20.73 58.11 17.93
N PRO A 71 -19.96 57.48 18.83
CA PRO A 71 -19.28 56.25 18.53
C PRO A 71 -20.31 55.18 18.17
N GLU A 72 -20.34 54.76 16.90
CA GLU A 72 -21.15 53.64 16.47
C GLU A 72 -20.60 52.38 17.16
N LEU A 73 -21.37 51.85 18.11
CA LEU A 73 -21.04 50.61 18.81
C LEU A 73 -21.19 49.44 17.84
N VAL A 74 -20.20 49.24 16.96
CA VAL A 74 -20.11 48.00 16.19
C VAL A 74 -19.84 46.89 17.19
N ARG A 75 -20.88 46.10 17.49
CA ARG A 75 -20.77 44.92 18.33
C ARG A 75 -19.68 44.04 17.72
N ALA A 76 -18.51 43.96 18.36
CA ALA A 76 -17.46 43.05 17.94
C ALA A 76 -18.08 41.64 17.90
N GLY A 77 -18.37 41.16 16.69
CA GLY A 77 -19.00 39.86 16.49
C GLY A 77 -18.23 38.78 17.24
N ASN A 78 -18.96 37.78 17.75
CA ASN A 78 -18.39 36.70 18.57
C ASN A 78 -17.05 36.24 17.98
N ARG A 79 -15.98 36.36 18.78
CA ARG A 79 -14.60 35.96 18.38
C ARG A 79 -14.51 34.47 18.01
N HIS A 80 -15.50 33.70 18.42
CA HIS A 80 -15.64 32.28 18.16
C HIS A 80 -16.90 32.03 17.33
N GLY A 81 -16.76 32.10 16.01
CA GLY A 81 -17.78 31.66 15.06
C GLY A 81 -17.74 30.14 14.84
N PRO A 82 -18.69 29.57 14.07
CA PRO A 82 -18.74 28.14 13.77
C PRO A 82 -17.44 27.61 13.13
N GLY A 83 -16.64 28.47 12.48
CA GLY A 83 -15.34 28.09 11.92
C GLY A 83 -14.31 27.58 12.93
N LEU A 84 -14.31 28.06 14.18
CA LEU A 84 -13.41 27.55 15.22
C LEU A 84 -13.85 26.17 15.74
N ILE A 85 -15.16 25.91 15.75
CA ILE A 85 -15.70 24.60 16.12
C ILE A 85 -15.29 23.57 15.07
N ILE A 86 -15.41 23.91 13.78
CA ILE A 86 -14.94 23.06 12.67
C ILE A 86 -13.44 22.84 12.76
N LEU A 87 -12.65 23.89 13.03
CA LEU A 87 -11.20 23.78 13.18
C LEU A 87 -10.80 22.90 14.37
N ALA A 88 -11.54 22.96 15.48
CA ALA A 88 -11.32 22.12 16.65
C ALA A 88 -11.75 20.66 16.46
N LEU A 89 -12.71 20.40 15.57
CA LEU A 89 -13.16 19.04 15.27
C LEU A 89 -12.08 18.21 14.56
N ILE A 90 -11.22 18.85 13.76
CA ILE A 90 -10.15 18.19 13.00
C ILE A 90 -9.14 17.47 13.92
N PRO A 91 -8.51 18.11 14.92
CA PRO A 91 -7.59 17.41 15.82
C PRO A 91 -8.30 16.34 16.67
N ILE A 92 -9.55 16.57 17.09
CA ILE A 92 -10.34 15.59 17.86
C ILE A 92 -10.58 14.31 17.03
N THR A 93 -11.05 14.47 15.79
CA THR A 93 -11.31 13.34 14.90
C THR A 93 -10.02 12.62 14.51
N ALA A 94 -8.93 13.35 14.21
CA ALA A 94 -7.63 12.76 13.95
C ALA A 94 -7.08 11.96 15.15
N PHE A 95 -7.26 12.48 16.38
CA PHE A 95 -6.85 11.78 17.60
C PHE A 95 -7.68 10.51 17.85
N ALA A 96 -9.00 10.57 17.62
CA ALA A 96 -9.88 9.41 17.72
C ALA A 96 -9.51 8.33 16.69
N LEU A 97 -9.21 8.72 15.45
CA LEU A 97 -8.73 7.81 14.41
C LEU A 97 -7.37 7.22 14.76
N GLY A 98 -6.45 8.01 15.31
CA GLY A 98 -5.16 7.52 15.81
C GLY A 98 -5.33 6.48 16.92
N THR A 99 -6.22 6.74 17.87
CA THR A 99 -6.55 5.80 18.97
C THR A 99 -7.16 4.51 18.44
N TRP A 100 -8.08 4.60 17.48
CA TRP A 100 -8.65 3.42 16.81
C TRP A 100 -7.57 2.60 16.10
N GLN A 101 -6.61 3.24 15.43
CA GLN A 101 -5.49 2.53 14.79
C GLN A 101 -4.59 1.81 15.80
N VAL A 102 -4.36 2.38 16.99
CA VAL A 102 -3.63 1.71 18.09
C VAL A 102 -4.38 0.45 18.55
N GLN A 103 -5.68 0.56 18.79
CA GLN A 103 -6.50 -0.59 19.20
C GLN A 103 -6.51 -1.67 18.11
N ARG A 104 -6.66 -1.25 16.84
CA ARG A 104 -6.66 -2.15 15.69
C ARG A 104 -5.32 -2.85 15.51
N LEU A 105 -4.22 -2.14 15.76
CA LEU A 105 -2.88 -2.71 15.77
C LEU A 105 -2.75 -3.78 16.86
N GLY A 106 -3.14 -3.47 18.10
CA GLY A 106 -3.08 -4.42 19.22
C GLY A 106 -3.85 -5.71 18.93
N TRP A 107 -5.12 -5.59 18.51
CA TRP A 107 -5.94 -6.73 18.12
C TRP A 107 -5.29 -7.60 17.02
N LYS A 108 -4.68 -6.95 16.01
CA LYS A 108 -4.02 -7.66 14.92
C LYS A 108 -2.74 -8.35 15.39
N THR A 109 -1.95 -7.71 16.24
CA THR A 109 -0.75 -8.30 16.83
C THR A 109 -1.09 -9.50 17.69
N ASP A 110 -2.14 -9.42 18.51
CA ASP A 110 -2.60 -10.56 19.32
C ASP A 110 -3.06 -11.74 18.45
N LEU A 111 -3.70 -11.46 17.31
CA LEU A 111 -4.09 -12.49 16.35
C LEU A 111 -2.88 -13.15 15.69
N ILE A 112 -1.87 -12.36 15.31
CA ILE A 112 -0.61 -12.87 14.75
C ILE A 112 0.10 -13.76 15.79
N ALA A 113 0.23 -13.29 17.02
CA ALA A 113 0.87 -14.05 18.11
C ALA A 113 0.15 -15.39 18.37
N LYS A 114 -1.19 -15.43 18.30
CA LYS A 114 -1.96 -16.67 18.41
C LYS A 114 -1.63 -17.67 17.29
N PHE A 115 -1.45 -17.19 16.06
CA PHE A 115 -1.10 -18.07 14.94
C PHE A 115 0.37 -18.50 14.99
N GLU A 116 1.28 -17.62 15.40
CA GLU A 116 2.69 -17.94 15.62
C GLU A 116 2.85 -19.02 16.71
N ASP A 117 2.11 -18.93 17.82
CA ASP A 117 2.11 -19.98 18.85
C ASP A 117 1.67 -21.35 18.28
N ARG A 118 0.66 -21.37 17.41
CA ARG A 118 0.20 -22.61 16.75
C ARG A 118 1.22 -23.19 15.76
N LEU A 119 2.03 -22.34 15.13
CA LEU A 119 3.10 -22.73 14.21
C LEU A 119 4.32 -23.31 14.93
N VAL A 120 4.66 -22.80 16.13
CA VAL A 120 5.83 -23.30 16.87
C VAL A 120 5.57 -24.70 17.45
N ARG A 121 4.32 -25.03 17.76
CA ARG A 121 3.95 -26.36 18.28
C ARG A 121 4.24 -27.47 17.28
N ASP A 122 4.66 -28.62 17.81
CA ASP A 122 4.95 -29.83 17.01
C ASP A 122 3.77 -30.24 16.12
N PRO A 123 4.01 -30.74 14.90
CA PRO A 123 2.97 -31.21 14.00
C PRO A 123 2.09 -32.30 14.64
N LEU A 124 0.76 -32.21 14.49
CA LEU A 124 -0.15 -33.27 14.94
C LEU A 124 -0.43 -34.28 13.82
N PRO A 125 -0.59 -35.57 14.16
CA PRO A 125 -1.13 -36.53 13.22
C PRO A 125 -2.56 -36.12 12.85
N LEU A 126 -2.84 -36.09 11.56
CA LEU A 126 -4.17 -35.75 11.08
C LEU A 126 -5.14 -36.92 11.33
N PRO A 127 -6.26 -36.73 12.06
CA PRO A 127 -7.18 -37.82 12.37
C PRO A 127 -7.87 -38.36 11.10
N PRO A 128 -8.31 -39.63 11.08
CA PRO A 128 -8.91 -40.26 9.90
C PRO A 128 -10.17 -39.53 9.40
N LYS A 129 -11.04 -39.10 10.32
CA LYS A 129 -12.23 -38.31 10.04
C LYS A 129 -12.14 -36.96 10.72
N ILE A 130 -12.38 -35.90 9.96
CA ILE A 130 -12.33 -34.52 10.43
C ILE A 130 -13.69 -33.91 10.19
N ASP A 131 -14.20 -33.22 11.21
CA ASP A 131 -15.33 -32.34 11.04
C ASP A 131 -14.88 -31.08 10.29
N PRO A 132 -15.42 -30.80 9.08
CA PRO A 132 -15.05 -29.62 8.30
C PRO A 132 -15.31 -28.32 9.05
N ASP A 133 -16.32 -28.28 9.92
CA ASP A 133 -16.68 -27.08 10.67
C ASP A 133 -15.63 -26.76 11.76
N ALA A 134 -14.95 -27.78 12.27
CA ALA A 134 -13.87 -27.61 13.24
C ALA A 134 -12.57 -27.08 12.60
N VAL A 135 -12.41 -27.14 11.27
CA VAL A 135 -11.17 -26.74 10.57
C VAL A 135 -10.82 -25.27 10.86
N ALA A 136 -11.82 -24.40 10.95
CA ALA A 136 -11.62 -22.97 11.23
C ALA A 136 -10.98 -22.72 12.61
N ASP A 137 -11.32 -23.53 13.62
CA ASP A 137 -10.77 -23.40 14.97
C ASP A 137 -9.28 -23.76 15.02
N PHE A 138 -8.83 -24.63 14.12
CA PHE A 138 -7.46 -25.10 13.98
C PHE A 138 -6.69 -24.41 12.85
N ASP A 139 -7.14 -23.25 12.37
CA ASP A 139 -6.39 -22.48 11.36
C ASP A 139 -4.95 -22.20 11.83
N TYR A 140 -3.99 -22.29 10.91
CA TYR A 140 -2.54 -22.26 11.16
C TYR A 140 -1.97 -23.41 12.03
N ARG A 141 -2.74 -24.47 12.31
CA ARG A 141 -2.19 -25.64 13.03
C ARG A 141 -1.34 -26.50 12.08
N ARG A 142 -0.11 -26.80 12.49
CA ARG A 142 0.76 -27.78 11.83
C ARG A 142 0.22 -29.19 12.00
N VAL A 143 0.08 -29.89 10.88
CA VAL A 143 -0.37 -31.28 10.81
C VAL A 143 0.51 -32.07 9.86
N TYR A 144 0.54 -33.39 10.04
CA TYR A 144 1.12 -34.29 9.06
C TYR A 144 0.13 -35.40 8.71
N ALA A 145 0.21 -35.85 7.46
CA ALA A 145 -0.61 -36.92 6.92
C ALA A 145 0.24 -37.82 6.03
N THR A 146 0.06 -39.13 6.18
CA THR A 146 0.77 -40.14 5.39
C THR A 146 -0.22 -40.84 4.46
N GLY A 147 0.19 -41.07 3.20
CA GLY A 147 -0.66 -41.72 2.21
C GLY A 147 -0.06 -41.68 0.80
N HIS A 148 -0.90 -41.94 -0.20
CA HIS A 148 -0.53 -41.95 -1.61
C HIS A 148 -1.20 -40.80 -2.37
N PHE A 149 -0.44 -40.08 -3.18
CA PHE A 149 -1.01 -39.02 -4.01
C PHE A 149 -1.76 -39.58 -5.21
N ARG A 150 -3.01 -39.12 -5.37
CA ARG A 150 -3.85 -39.39 -6.52
C ARG A 150 -3.59 -38.41 -7.66
N HIS A 151 -2.48 -38.62 -8.38
CA HIS A 151 -2.07 -37.76 -9.49
C HIS A 151 -3.06 -37.79 -10.67
N ASP A 152 -3.89 -38.83 -10.78
CA ASP A 152 -5.02 -38.94 -11.71
C ASP A 152 -6.10 -37.87 -11.48
N LYS A 153 -6.18 -37.35 -10.25
CA LYS A 153 -7.13 -36.31 -9.82
C LYS A 153 -6.44 -35.02 -9.39
N GLU A 154 -5.26 -34.74 -9.94
CA GLU A 154 -4.59 -33.47 -9.71
C GLU A 154 -5.39 -32.31 -10.32
N MET A 155 -5.59 -31.26 -9.55
CA MET A 155 -6.33 -30.06 -9.93
C MET A 155 -5.38 -28.86 -9.94
N LEU A 156 -5.46 -28.06 -11.00
CA LEU A 156 -4.66 -26.84 -11.15
C LEU A 156 -5.55 -25.62 -10.93
N ILE A 157 -5.23 -24.83 -9.90
CA ILE A 157 -5.92 -23.58 -9.61
C ILE A 157 -5.13 -22.43 -10.20
N GLY A 158 -5.69 -21.71 -11.16
CA GLY A 158 -5.01 -20.56 -11.76
C GLY A 158 -5.86 -19.71 -12.69
N PRO A 159 -5.25 -18.69 -13.31
CA PRO A 159 -3.83 -18.33 -13.22
C PRO A 159 -3.42 -17.75 -11.85
N ARG A 160 -2.19 -18.06 -11.39
CA ARG A 160 -1.58 -17.51 -10.17
C ARG A 160 -0.18 -16.95 -10.44
N MET A 161 0.06 -15.73 -10.00
CA MET A 161 1.38 -15.08 -10.11
C MET A 161 2.23 -15.41 -8.88
N TRP A 162 3.47 -15.79 -9.09
CA TRP A 162 4.47 -15.96 -8.04
C TRP A 162 5.82 -15.45 -8.56
N GLU A 163 6.46 -14.55 -7.82
CA GLU A 163 7.73 -13.90 -8.21
C GLU A 163 7.77 -13.32 -9.64
N GLY A 164 6.63 -12.80 -10.14
CA GLY A 164 6.53 -12.21 -11.48
C GLY A 164 6.27 -13.21 -12.60
N GLU A 165 6.22 -14.51 -12.31
CA GLU A 165 5.88 -15.55 -13.27
C GLU A 165 4.45 -16.05 -13.13
N GLN A 166 3.81 -16.38 -14.26
CA GLN A 166 2.48 -16.99 -14.29
C GLN A 166 2.58 -18.50 -14.09
N GLY A 167 1.70 -19.03 -13.25
CA GLY A 167 1.63 -20.46 -12.98
C GLY A 167 0.30 -20.89 -12.39
N TYR A 168 0.33 -22.05 -11.75
CA TYR A 168 -0.83 -22.70 -11.15
C TYR A 168 -0.49 -23.17 -9.75
N MET A 169 -1.50 -23.22 -8.89
CA MET A 169 -1.41 -23.91 -7.62
C MET A 169 -1.88 -25.35 -7.80
N VAL A 170 -1.05 -26.30 -7.36
CA VAL A 170 -1.27 -27.73 -7.54
C VAL A 170 -1.98 -28.27 -6.31
N VAL A 171 -3.17 -28.83 -6.51
CA VAL A 171 -3.92 -29.52 -5.48
C VAL A 171 -4.02 -30.99 -5.86
N THR A 172 -3.55 -31.87 -4.99
CA THR A 172 -3.58 -33.31 -5.23
C THR A 172 -4.26 -33.98 -4.05
N PRO A 173 -5.28 -34.83 -4.27
CA PRO A 173 -5.84 -35.64 -3.20
C PRO A 173 -4.79 -36.61 -2.64
N LEU A 174 -4.68 -36.68 -1.32
CA LEU A 174 -3.86 -37.64 -0.61
C LEU A 174 -4.76 -38.73 -0.05
N GLU A 175 -4.66 -39.92 -0.63
CA GLU A 175 -5.37 -41.12 -0.18
C GLU A 175 -4.63 -41.70 1.03
N ARG A 176 -5.28 -41.65 2.20
CA ARG A 176 -4.75 -42.16 3.46
C ARG A 176 -5.32 -43.55 3.73
N GLU A 177 -4.76 -44.25 4.71
CA GLU A 177 -5.32 -45.53 5.14
C GLU A 177 -6.75 -45.37 5.67
N GLY A 178 -7.64 -46.29 5.28
CA GLY A 178 -9.06 -46.30 5.65
C GLY A 178 -9.98 -45.63 4.62
N GLU A 179 -11.19 -46.17 4.47
CA GLU A 179 -12.16 -45.63 3.51
C GLU A 179 -12.64 -44.23 3.89
N GLY A 180 -12.74 -43.35 2.89
CA GLY A 180 -13.21 -41.97 3.07
C GLY A 180 -12.23 -41.07 3.83
N THR A 181 -10.98 -41.48 4.04
CA THR A 181 -9.98 -40.68 4.75
C THR A 181 -9.22 -39.71 3.83
N THR A 182 -9.48 -39.71 2.53
CA THR A 182 -8.74 -38.89 1.54
C THR A 182 -8.89 -37.39 1.84
N VAL A 183 -7.80 -36.61 1.76
CA VAL A 183 -7.79 -35.15 2.02
C VAL A 183 -7.24 -34.37 0.85
N LEU A 184 -7.55 -33.07 0.74
CA LEU A 184 -7.01 -32.20 -0.31
C LEU A 184 -5.72 -31.55 0.17
N VAL A 185 -4.62 -31.83 -0.54
CA VAL A 185 -3.32 -31.23 -0.26
C VAL A 185 -2.98 -30.23 -1.36
N ASN A 186 -2.88 -28.96 -0.99
CA ASN A 186 -2.24 -27.95 -1.79
C ASN A 186 -0.72 -28.10 -1.69
N ARG A 187 -0.12 -28.64 -2.74
CA ARG A 187 1.32 -28.92 -2.82
C ARG A 187 2.14 -27.65 -3.09
N GLY A 188 1.49 -26.57 -3.52
CA GLY A 188 2.13 -25.29 -3.79
C GLY A 188 2.06 -24.85 -5.25
N TRP A 189 2.93 -23.92 -5.63
CA TRP A 189 2.92 -23.28 -6.95
C TRP A 189 3.85 -23.98 -7.94
N ILE A 190 3.44 -24.05 -9.21
CA ILE A 190 4.25 -24.46 -10.35
C ILE A 190 4.17 -23.44 -11.48
N SER A 191 5.22 -23.33 -12.29
CA SER A 191 5.19 -22.48 -13.49
C SER A 191 4.23 -23.04 -14.54
N LYS A 192 3.72 -22.15 -15.41
CA LYS A 192 2.82 -22.54 -16.51
C LYS A 192 3.42 -23.60 -17.44
N GLU A 193 4.74 -23.58 -17.63
CA GLU A 193 5.46 -24.53 -18.49
C GLU A 193 5.42 -25.96 -17.94
N MET A 194 5.37 -26.09 -16.61
CA MET A 194 5.32 -27.32 -15.84
C MET A 194 3.89 -27.80 -15.52
N ALA A 195 2.86 -27.13 -16.06
CA ALA A 195 1.46 -27.52 -15.84
C ALA A 195 1.19 -28.96 -16.28
N ASP A 196 1.75 -29.37 -17.44
CA ASP A 196 1.63 -30.74 -17.95
C ASP A 196 2.49 -31.71 -17.12
N GLN A 197 1.81 -32.65 -16.45
CA GLN A 197 2.43 -33.71 -15.65
C GLN A 197 3.53 -34.49 -16.40
N ARG A 198 3.36 -34.68 -17.72
CA ARG A 198 4.33 -35.42 -18.56
C ARG A 198 5.70 -34.77 -18.61
N ARG A 199 5.78 -33.46 -18.34
CA ARG A 199 7.03 -32.68 -18.30
C ARG A 199 7.72 -32.70 -16.95
N ARG A 200 7.08 -33.23 -15.91
CA ARG A 200 7.59 -33.25 -14.52
C ARG A 200 7.43 -34.62 -13.85
N PRO A 201 7.94 -35.72 -14.41
CA PRO A 201 7.80 -37.05 -13.81
C PRO A 201 8.42 -37.15 -12.40
N GLY A 202 9.48 -36.39 -12.14
CA GLY A 202 10.12 -36.31 -10.81
C GLY A 202 9.27 -35.60 -9.74
N ALA A 203 8.23 -34.87 -10.14
CA ALA A 203 7.31 -34.18 -9.23
C ALA A 203 6.09 -35.03 -8.82
N LEU A 204 6.01 -36.28 -9.28
CA LEU A 204 4.88 -37.19 -9.09
C LEU A 204 5.35 -38.44 -8.31
N PRO A 205 5.58 -38.33 -6.99
CA PRO A 205 5.98 -39.49 -6.19
C PRO A 205 4.90 -40.57 -6.24
N ARG A 206 5.29 -41.82 -6.53
CA ARG A 206 4.37 -42.96 -6.75
C ARG A 206 4.19 -43.87 -5.54
N GLY A 207 4.93 -43.63 -4.47
CA GLY A 207 4.86 -44.41 -3.23
C GLY A 207 4.17 -43.64 -2.11
N GLU A 208 4.24 -44.22 -0.92
CA GLU A 208 3.78 -43.58 0.31
C GLU A 208 4.62 -42.33 0.60
N VAL A 209 3.94 -41.23 0.92
CA VAL A 209 4.53 -39.95 1.27
C VAL A 209 3.93 -39.43 2.55
N THR A 210 4.77 -38.82 3.38
CA THR A 210 4.34 -38.03 4.53
C THR A 210 4.36 -36.56 4.13
N VAL A 211 3.19 -35.93 4.16
CA VAL A 211 3.02 -34.50 3.90
C VAL A 211 2.93 -33.77 5.22
N GLU A 212 3.84 -32.85 5.46
CA GLU A 212 3.71 -31.85 6.52
C GLU A 212 3.12 -30.57 5.95
N GLY A 213 2.17 -29.98 6.66
CA GLY A 213 1.50 -28.77 6.21
C GLY A 213 0.70 -28.06 7.28
N LEU A 214 0.03 -27.00 6.86
CA LEU A 214 -0.88 -26.22 7.69
C LEU A 214 -2.32 -26.56 7.35
N LEU A 215 -3.10 -26.85 8.39
CA LEU A 215 -4.54 -26.88 8.27
C LEU A 215 -5.06 -25.45 8.12
N ARG A 216 -5.81 -25.19 7.04
CA ARG A 216 -6.18 -23.84 6.64
C ARG A 216 -7.54 -23.76 5.95
N GLU A 217 -8.27 -22.68 6.22
CA GLU A 217 -9.37 -22.27 5.34
C GLU A 217 -8.76 -21.50 4.13
N PRO A 218 -9.02 -21.94 2.89
CA PRO A 218 -8.49 -21.25 1.73
C PRO A 218 -9.30 -19.97 1.44
N TRP A 219 -8.78 -19.14 0.54
CA TRP A 219 -9.43 -17.87 0.22
C TRP A 219 -10.72 -18.08 -0.59
N LYS A 220 -11.70 -17.20 -0.35
CA LYS A 220 -12.99 -17.21 -1.06
C LYS A 220 -12.88 -16.44 -2.38
N LYS A 221 -13.78 -16.74 -3.33
CA LYS A 221 -13.84 -16.03 -4.61
C LYS A 221 -14.27 -14.57 -4.41
N ASN A 222 -13.77 -13.70 -5.29
CA ASN A 222 -14.23 -12.32 -5.39
C ASN A 222 -15.25 -12.19 -6.55
N MET A 223 -15.96 -11.07 -6.62
CA MET A 223 -16.94 -10.79 -7.68
C MET A 223 -16.36 -10.86 -9.12
N PHE A 224 -15.06 -10.65 -9.27
CA PHE A 224 -14.36 -10.68 -10.55
C PHE A 224 -13.72 -12.04 -10.88
N THR A 225 -13.81 -13.02 -9.97
CA THR A 225 -13.26 -14.35 -10.20
C THR A 225 -14.28 -15.19 -10.96
N PRO A 226 -13.93 -15.77 -12.12
CA PRO A 226 -14.82 -16.68 -12.84
C PRO A 226 -15.20 -17.91 -12.01
N GLU A 227 -16.34 -18.51 -12.33
CA GLU A 227 -16.75 -19.79 -11.73
C GLU A 227 -15.85 -20.94 -12.19
N ASN A 228 -15.59 -21.88 -11.28
CA ASN A 228 -14.88 -23.12 -11.58
C ASN A 228 -15.65 -23.94 -12.63
N ARG A 229 -14.91 -24.67 -13.48
CA ARG A 229 -15.45 -25.58 -14.50
C ARG A 229 -14.96 -27.00 -14.24
N PRO A 230 -15.60 -27.72 -13.30
CA PRO A 230 -15.17 -29.07 -12.92
C PRO A 230 -15.29 -30.09 -14.07
N ASP A 231 -16.15 -29.83 -15.05
CA ASP A 231 -16.28 -30.62 -16.28
C ASP A 231 -15.01 -30.60 -17.14
N ARG A 232 -14.22 -29.53 -17.07
CA ARG A 232 -12.97 -29.35 -17.80
C ARG A 232 -11.72 -29.42 -16.92
N TRP A 233 -11.87 -29.72 -15.63
CA TRP A 233 -10.79 -29.64 -14.64
C TRP A 233 -10.13 -28.26 -14.55
N GLU A 234 -10.88 -27.19 -14.86
CA GLU A 234 -10.40 -25.80 -14.78
C GLU A 234 -10.89 -25.16 -13.47
N PHE A 235 -9.96 -24.82 -12.58
CA PHE A 235 -10.27 -24.19 -11.29
C PHE A 235 -9.63 -22.80 -11.20
N PHE A 236 -10.42 -21.80 -10.80
CA PHE A 236 -9.96 -20.41 -10.61
C PHE A 236 -9.79 -20.09 -9.12
N PHE A 237 -10.55 -20.76 -8.25
CA PHE A 237 -10.49 -20.62 -6.80
C PHE A 237 -10.63 -21.98 -6.08
N PRO A 238 -10.07 -22.11 -4.87
CA PRO A 238 -10.12 -23.32 -4.07
C PRO A 238 -11.50 -23.49 -3.41
N ASP A 239 -12.43 -24.10 -4.12
CA ASP A 239 -13.70 -24.55 -3.53
C ASP A 239 -13.52 -25.94 -2.91
N VAL A 240 -13.24 -25.97 -1.61
CA VAL A 240 -12.89 -27.21 -0.90
C VAL A 240 -14.01 -28.24 -0.98
N HIS A 241 -15.28 -27.83 -0.87
CA HIS A 241 -16.41 -28.75 -0.91
C HIS A 241 -16.61 -29.31 -2.33
N GLN A 242 -16.57 -28.46 -3.35
CA GLN A 242 -16.70 -28.91 -4.74
C GLN A 242 -15.55 -29.85 -5.14
N MET A 243 -14.31 -29.47 -4.80
CA MET A 243 -13.12 -30.28 -5.11
C MET A 243 -13.19 -31.62 -4.38
N ALA A 244 -13.57 -31.63 -3.10
CA ALA A 244 -13.71 -32.84 -2.31
C ALA A 244 -14.78 -33.79 -2.86
N GLN A 245 -15.93 -33.26 -3.28
CA GLN A 245 -16.98 -34.05 -3.93
C GLN A 245 -16.50 -34.66 -5.25
N LEU A 246 -15.78 -33.92 -6.07
CA LEU A 246 -15.23 -34.41 -7.34
C LEU A 246 -14.21 -35.54 -7.13
N THR A 247 -13.41 -35.44 -6.06
CA THR A 247 -12.31 -36.39 -5.82
C THR A 247 -12.69 -37.56 -4.92
N GLY A 248 -13.80 -37.49 -4.19
CA GLY A 248 -14.16 -38.44 -3.14
C GLY A 248 -13.35 -38.21 -1.86
N SER A 249 -12.90 -36.98 -1.64
CA SER A 249 -12.14 -36.57 -0.46
C SER A 249 -13.05 -35.99 0.62
N GLN A 250 -12.54 -35.88 1.83
CA GLN A 250 -13.10 -34.99 2.84
C GLN A 250 -12.85 -33.53 2.43
N PRO A 251 -13.75 -32.60 2.78
CA PRO A 251 -13.56 -31.18 2.51
C PRO A 251 -12.59 -30.56 3.52
N VAL A 252 -11.35 -31.05 3.50
CA VAL A 252 -10.24 -30.64 4.35
C VAL A 252 -9.11 -30.19 3.45
N TRP A 253 -8.63 -28.97 3.70
CA TRP A 253 -7.58 -28.33 2.92
C TRP A 253 -6.30 -28.20 3.73
N ILE A 254 -5.22 -28.79 3.21
CA ILE A 254 -3.89 -28.76 3.81
C ILE A 254 -2.95 -28.01 2.88
N GLU A 255 -2.30 -26.95 3.35
CA GLU A 255 -1.22 -26.30 2.62
C GLU A 255 0.11 -26.96 2.97
N ALA A 256 0.72 -27.67 2.02
CA ALA A 256 2.03 -28.28 2.21
C ALA A 256 3.08 -27.19 2.48
N THR A 257 3.84 -27.38 3.56
CA THR A 257 4.88 -26.45 3.95
C THR A 257 6.24 -26.91 3.44
N ILE A 258 7.05 -25.96 3.00
CA ILE A 258 8.45 -26.21 2.67
C ILE A 258 9.34 -25.19 3.40
N GLU A 259 10.59 -25.56 3.63
CA GLU A 259 11.62 -24.61 4.03
C GLU A 259 11.99 -23.71 2.83
N HIS A 260 11.87 -22.40 3.02
CA HIS A 260 12.12 -21.38 1.98
C HIS A 260 13.61 -21.01 1.87
N GLU A 261 14.45 -22.01 1.71
CA GLU A 261 15.86 -21.81 1.38
C GLU A 261 16.01 -21.55 -0.12
N PHE A 262 16.70 -20.46 -0.50
CA PHE A 262 16.78 -20.01 -1.91
C PHE A 262 17.25 -21.13 -2.86
N PHE A 263 18.30 -21.85 -2.50
CA PHE A 263 18.83 -22.95 -3.31
C PHE A 263 17.82 -24.11 -3.47
N ARG A 264 17.00 -24.36 -2.44
CA ARG A 264 15.97 -25.40 -2.49
C ARG A 264 14.83 -25.01 -3.41
N ILE A 265 14.38 -23.75 -3.36
CA ILE A 265 13.35 -23.22 -4.27
C ILE A 265 13.80 -23.33 -5.73
N VAL A 266 15.04 -22.95 -6.03
CA VAL A 266 15.60 -23.03 -7.39
C VAL A 266 15.65 -24.49 -7.87
N ASP A 267 16.08 -25.42 -7.02
CA ASP A 267 16.11 -26.85 -7.34
C ASP A 267 14.71 -27.41 -7.61
N LEU A 268 13.74 -27.14 -6.73
CA LEU A 268 12.34 -27.57 -6.89
C LEU A 268 11.73 -27.03 -8.18
N LYS A 269 11.94 -25.75 -8.47
CA LYS A 269 11.47 -25.10 -9.70
C LYS A 269 12.05 -25.78 -10.94
N SER A 270 13.35 -26.06 -10.94
CA SER A 270 14.02 -26.73 -12.08
C SER A 270 13.47 -28.14 -12.35
N LYS A 271 13.05 -28.85 -11.29
CA LYS A 271 12.46 -30.20 -11.36
C LYS A 271 10.96 -30.20 -11.59
N GLY A 272 10.31 -29.03 -11.62
CA GLY A 272 8.86 -28.88 -11.73
C GLY A 272 8.11 -29.37 -10.49
N ILE A 273 8.79 -29.45 -9.34
CA ILE A 273 8.18 -29.84 -8.07
C ILE A 273 7.42 -28.62 -7.52
N PRO A 274 6.15 -28.78 -7.10
CA PRO A 274 5.36 -27.68 -6.54
C PRO A 274 6.05 -27.03 -5.33
N ILE A 275 6.09 -25.70 -5.34
CA ILE A 275 6.71 -24.87 -4.33
C ILE A 275 5.66 -24.53 -3.27
N GLY A 276 5.69 -25.27 -2.16
CA GLY A 276 4.80 -25.05 -1.01
C GLY A 276 4.99 -23.67 -0.36
N ARG A 277 4.07 -23.31 0.52
CA ARG A 277 4.18 -22.06 1.28
C ARG A 277 5.18 -22.23 2.44
N ALA A 278 5.86 -21.16 2.84
CA ALA A 278 6.59 -21.15 4.10
C ALA A 278 5.59 -21.29 5.26
N ALA A 279 5.99 -21.95 6.35
CA ALA A 279 5.20 -22.00 7.57
C ALA A 279 5.25 -20.66 8.33
N GLU A 280 4.82 -19.57 7.68
CA GLU A 280 4.86 -18.21 8.23
C GLU A 280 3.47 -17.55 8.23
N VAL A 281 3.24 -16.69 9.23
CA VAL A 281 2.04 -15.85 9.33
C VAL A 281 2.33 -14.50 8.68
N ASN A 282 2.16 -14.41 7.37
CA ASN A 282 2.37 -13.14 6.65
C ASN A 282 1.09 -12.27 6.64
N LEU A 283 0.78 -11.63 7.78
CA LEU A 283 -0.29 -10.65 7.85
C LEU A 283 0.28 -9.23 7.72
N ARG A 284 0.07 -8.59 6.56
CA ARG A 284 0.53 -7.21 6.31
C ARG A 284 0.05 -6.24 7.39
N ASN A 285 0.96 -5.62 8.15
CA ASN A 285 0.62 -4.71 9.24
C ASN A 285 1.13 -3.28 8.98
N ASN A 286 0.28 -2.44 8.37
CA ASN A 286 0.61 -1.04 8.09
C ASN A 286 0.07 -0.08 9.17
N HIS A 287 -0.56 -0.58 10.25
CA HIS A 287 -1.27 0.26 11.23
C HIS A 287 -0.32 1.21 11.98
N ALA A 288 0.92 0.80 12.24
CA ALA A 288 1.94 1.65 12.84
C ALA A 288 2.18 2.94 12.02
N GLN A 289 2.30 2.86 10.69
CA GLN A 289 2.48 4.02 9.82
C GLN A 289 1.28 4.99 9.91
N TYR A 290 0.06 4.44 9.94
CA TYR A 290 -1.15 5.25 10.08
C TYR A 290 -1.24 5.91 11.46
N ILE A 291 -0.83 5.24 12.54
CA ILE A 291 -0.77 5.83 13.89
C ILE A 291 0.08 7.10 13.86
N PHE A 292 1.28 7.05 13.28
CA PHE A 292 2.14 8.24 13.14
C PHE A 292 1.49 9.35 12.31
N THR A 293 0.79 8.99 11.24
CA THR A 293 0.10 9.98 10.38
C THR A 293 -1.04 10.68 11.13
N TRP A 294 -1.90 9.91 11.81
CA TRP A 294 -3.06 10.47 12.52
C TRP A 294 -2.68 11.29 13.73
N TYR A 295 -1.71 10.84 14.54
CA TYR A 295 -1.22 11.63 15.67
C TYR A 295 -0.40 12.84 15.21
N GLY A 296 0.38 12.72 14.13
CA GLY A 296 1.07 13.86 13.52
C GLY A 296 0.09 14.94 13.04
N LEU A 297 -1.00 14.53 12.38
CA LEU A 297 -2.07 15.43 11.94
C LEU A 297 -2.79 16.07 13.13
N ALA A 298 -3.15 15.28 14.15
CA ALA A 298 -3.79 15.78 15.37
C ALA A 298 -2.92 16.82 16.07
N PHE A 299 -1.61 16.58 16.17
CA PHE A 299 -0.65 17.49 16.76
C PHE A 299 -0.50 18.80 15.97
N ALA A 300 -0.28 18.71 14.66
CA ALA A 300 -0.10 19.89 13.80
C ALA A 300 -1.36 20.78 13.77
N THR A 301 -2.54 20.17 13.69
CA THR A 301 -3.81 20.91 13.67
C THR A 301 -4.16 21.49 15.04
N SER A 302 -3.77 20.83 16.13
CA SER A 302 -3.87 21.40 17.49
C SER A 302 -2.98 22.63 17.66
N ILE A 303 -1.73 22.61 17.15
CA ILE A 303 -0.85 23.78 17.15
C ILE A 303 -1.46 24.92 16.34
N MET A 304 -1.97 24.63 15.14
CA MET A 304 -2.64 25.62 14.30
C MET A 304 -3.83 26.25 15.03
N LEU A 305 -4.69 25.44 15.65
CA LEU A 305 -5.81 25.91 16.45
C LEU A 305 -5.34 26.81 17.61
N TRP A 306 -4.32 26.39 18.35
CA TRP A 306 -3.73 27.17 19.44
C TRP A 306 -3.19 28.51 18.97
N MET A 307 -2.47 28.54 17.84
CA MET A 307 -1.97 29.77 17.23
C MET A 307 -3.11 30.70 16.84
N VAL A 308 -4.19 30.17 16.25
CA VAL A 308 -5.37 30.96 15.86
C VAL A 308 -6.07 31.54 17.08
N VAL A 309 -6.26 30.76 18.15
CA VAL A 309 -6.89 31.22 19.40
C VAL A 309 -6.02 32.25 20.12
N LYS A 310 -4.69 32.14 20.04
CA LYS A 310 -3.75 33.10 20.66
C LYS A 310 -3.49 34.36 19.85
N LYS A 311 -3.97 34.47 18.60
CA LYS A 311 -3.76 35.71 17.81
C LYS A 311 -4.36 36.91 18.56
N PRO A 312 -3.57 37.97 18.82
CA PRO A 312 -4.09 39.17 19.48
C PRO A 312 -5.20 39.81 18.63
N PRO A 313 -6.16 40.51 19.25
CA PRO A 313 -7.24 41.17 18.53
C PRO A 313 -6.66 42.11 17.46
N THR A 314 -7.24 42.06 16.26
CA THR A 314 -6.93 42.98 15.16
C THR A 314 -7.07 44.43 15.65
N ASP A 315 -6.26 45.32 15.07
CA ASP A 315 -6.04 46.69 15.53
C ASP A 315 -7.33 47.52 15.72
N THR A 316 -8.39 47.17 14.96
CA THR A 316 -9.76 47.68 15.12
C THR A 316 -10.40 47.35 16.46
N ALA A 317 -10.30 46.11 16.94
CA ALA A 317 -10.86 45.69 18.24
C ALA A 317 -10.04 46.24 19.42
N ARG A 318 -8.75 46.51 19.22
CA ARG A 318 -7.89 47.18 20.22
C ARG A 318 -8.30 48.65 20.43
N LYS A 319 -8.56 49.38 19.34
CA LYS A 319 -9.02 50.79 19.38
C LYS A 319 -10.37 50.95 20.09
N VAL A 320 -11.33 50.06 19.83
CA VAL A 320 -12.65 50.08 20.51
C VAL A 320 -12.54 49.90 22.03
N ARG A 321 -11.57 49.10 22.51
CA ARG A 321 -11.37 48.88 23.95
C ARG A 321 -10.77 50.09 24.67
N MET A 322 -9.85 50.82 24.02
CA MET A 322 -9.30 52.07 24.57
C MET A 322 -10.38 53.14 24.71
N ASN A 323 -11.32 53.21 23.77
CA ASN A 323 -12.46 54.13 23.82
C ASN A 323 -13.53 53.77 24.87
N LYS A 324 -13.34 52.72 25.69
CA LYS A 324 -14.28 52.35 26.75
C LYS A 324 -13.75 52.64 28.15
N HIS A 325 -12.51 53.13 28.26
CA HIS A 325 -11.79 53.35 29.51
C HIS A 325 -11.38 54.83 29.72
N TRP A 326 -11.95 55.76 28.96
CA TRP A 326 -11.93 57.20 29.28
C TRP A 326 -13.23 57.60 29.97
#